data_AF-A0A383DDM1-F1
#
_entry.id   AF-A0A383DDM1-F1
#
_cell.length_a   1.000
_cell.length_b   1.000
_cell.length_c   1.000
_cell.angle_alpha   90.00
_cell.angle_beta   90.00
_cell.angle_gamma   90.00
#
_symmetry.space_group_name_H-M   'P 1'
#
loop_
_entity.id
_entity.type
_entity.pdbx_description
1 polymer ?
#
loop_
_entity_poly.entity_id
_entity_poly.type
_entity_poly.pdbx_seq_one_letter_code
_entity_poly.pdbx_strand_id
1 'polypeptide(L)'
;MEKHVIDIDENIAMDIEQLTNGGFSPLKTFMNFTELDNVLEKMRLPSGEVWSMPILFPKPKIEIKMGEPLILKFRGIEFARFVVEGEYSY
;
A
#
# COMPACT_ATOMS: atom_id res chain seq x y z
N MET A 1 10.56 -8.87 20.08
CA MET A 1 10.51 -8.11 18.81
C MET A 1 9.52 -6.99 19.00
N GLU A 2 9.96 -5.74 18.88
CA GLU A 2 9.04 -4.60 18.86
C GLU A 2 8.13 -4.75 17.65
N LYS A 3 6.83 -4.88 17.90
CA LYS A 3 5.83 -4.80 16.84
C LYS A 3 5.74 -3.32 16.47
N HIS A 4 6.15 -2.94 15.27
CA HIS A 4 5.79 -1.63 14.72
C HIS A 4 4.30 -1.71 14.41
N VAL A 5 3.48 -1.05 15.22
CA VAL A 5 2.02 -1.06 15.10
C VAL A 5 1.56 0.36 14.83
N ILE A 6 0.72 0.54 13.82
CA ILE A 6 0.09 1.83 13.52
C ILE A 6 -1.42 1.68 13.36
N ASP A 7 -2.16 2.69 13.80
CA ASP A 7 -3.57 2.82 13.49
C ASP A 7 -3.76 3.38 12.07
N ILE A 8 -4.67 2.78 11.32
CA ILE A 8 -5.05 3.18 9.98
C ILE A 8 -6.48 3.70 9.95
N ASP A 9 -6.78 4.57 8.99
CA ASP A 9 -8.12 5.08 8.76
C ASP A 9 -8.97 4.14 7.88
N GLU A 10 -10.22 4.53 7.65
CA GLU A 10 -11.18 3.75 6.86
C GLU A 10 -10.82 3.67 5.38
N ASN A 11 -10.15 4.69 4.81
CA ASN A 11 -9.74 4.67 3.41
C ASN A 11 -8.64 3.63 3.18
N ILE A 12 -7.62 3.63 4.05
CA ILE A 12 -6.54 2.64 3.99
C ILE A 12 -7.09 1.23 4.21
N ALA A 13 -8.03 1.06 5.16
CA ALA A 13 -8.66 -0.23 5.40
C ALA A 13 -9.41 -0.73 4.16
N MET A 14 -10.17 0.14 3.49
CA MET A 14 -10.88 -0.18 2.25
C MET A 14 -9.92 -0.57 1.13
N ASP A 15 -8.84 0.18 0.92
CA ASP A 15 -7.83 -0.16 -0.10
C ASP A 15 -7.20 -1.54 0.18
N ILE A 16 -6.92 -1.86 1.45
CA ILE A 16 -6.42 -3.18 1.85
C ILE A 16 -7.44 -4.28 1.53
N GLU A 17 -8.72 -4.08 1.80
CA GLU A 17 -9.77 -5.05 1.43
C GLU A 17 -9.82 -5.27 -0.08
N GLN A 18 -9.74 -4.19 -0.86
CA GLN A 18 -9.74 -4.25 -2.33
C GLN A 18 -8.50 -4.99 -2.87
N LEU A 19 -7.32 -4.75 -2.28
CA LEU A 19 -6.08 -5.42 -2.67
C LEU A 19 -6.12 -6.92 -2.32
N THR A 20 -6.57 -7.26 -1.12
CA THR A 20 -6.54 -8.65 -0.61
C THR A 20 -7.65 -9.52 -1.18
N ASN A 21 -8.83 -8.97 -1.45
CA ASN A 21 -9.95 -9.69 -2.05
C ASN A 21 -9.91 -9.71 -3.60
N GLY A 22 -8.93 -9.03 -4.21
CA GLY A 22 -8.77 -8.97 -5.66
C GLY A 22 -9.66 -7.95 -6.37
N GLY A 23 -10.34 -7.06 -5.63
CA GLY A 23 -11.05 -5.90 -6.19
C GLY A 23 -10.15 -4.95 -6.98
N PHE A 24 -8.85 -4.93 -6.66
CA PHE A 24 -7.82 -4.20 -7.42
C PHE A 24 -6.95 -5.08 -8.31
N SER A 25 -7.40 -6.29 -8.68
CA SER A 25 -6.64 -7.14 -9.60
C SER A 25 -6.27 -6.38 -10.90
N PRO A 26 -5.00 -6.43 -11.35
CA PRO A 26 -3.96 -7.37 -10.95
C PRO A 26 -3.10 -6.96 -9.75
N LEU A 27 -3.25 -5.76 -9.18
CA LEU A 27 -2.48 -5.33 -8.01
C LEU A 27 -2.69 -6.29 -6.83
N LYS A 28 -1.59 -6.53 -6.10
CA LYS A 28 -1.54 -7.42 -4.92
C LYS A 28 -1.15 -6.69 -3.64
N THR A 29 -0.58 -5.50 -3.79
CA THR A 29 -0.12 -4.64 -2.69
C THR A 29 -0.13 -3.19 -3.20
N PHE A 30 0.19 -2.24 -2.34
CA PHE A 30 0.38 -0.83 -2.71
C PHE A 30 1.50 -0.69 -3.74
N MET A 31 1.35 0.29 -4.64
CA MET A 31 2.25 0.45 -5.77
C MET A 31 3.69 0.76 -5.35
N ASN A 32 4.65 0.11 -5.99
CA ASN A 32 6.05 0.54 -5.96
C ASN A 32 6.27 1.75 -6.89
N PHE A 33 7.49 2.30 -6.90
CA PHE A 33 7.80 3.47 -7.73
C PHE A 33 7.60 3.23 -9.23
N THR A 34 8.00 2.06 -9.74
CA THR A 34 7.86 1.75 -11.18
C THR A 34 6.41 1.67 -11.60
N GLU A 35 5.54 1.10 -10.76
CA GLU A 35 4.10 1.06 -10.99
C GLU A 35 3.47 2.46 -10.91
N LEU A 36 3.84 3.24 -9.90
CA LEU A 36 3.39 4.62 -9.72
C LEU A 36 3.75 5.49 -10.93
N ASP A 37 5.03 5.49 -11.33
CA ASP A 37 5.54 6.30 -12.44
C ASP A 37 4.83 5.95 -13.76
N ASN A 38 4.58 4.66 -14.02
CA ASN A 38 3.87 4.23 -15.23
C ASN A 38 2.40 4.65 -15.22
N VAL A 39 1.73 4.57 -14.06
CA VAL A 39 0.35 5.01 -13.92
C VAL A 39 0.23 6.51 -14.13
N LEU A 40 1.14 7.31 -13.57
CA LEU A 40 1.14 8.76 -13.72
C LEU A 40 1.41 9.20 -15.17
N GLU A 41 2.40 8.60 -15.83
CA GLU A 41 2.79 9.00 -17.19
C GLU A 41 1.92 8.39 -18.30
N LYS A 42 1.40 7.18 -18.09
CA LYS A 42 0.81 6.36 -19.16
C LYS A 42 -0.59 5.84 -18.85
N MET A 43 -1.10 6.04 -17.63
CA MET A 43 -2.37 5.47 -17.15
C MET A 43 -2.44 3.94 -17.34
N ARG A 44 -1.31 3.27 -17.14
CA ARG A 44 -1.19 1.82 -17.25
C ARG A 44 -0.26 1.26 -16.19
N LEU A 45 -0.50 0.00 -15.81
CA LEU A 45 0.50 -0.77 -15.09
C LEU A 45 1.68 -1.12 -16.01
N PRO A 46 2.88 -1.42 -15.47
CA PRO A 46 4.03 -1.83 -16.28
C PRO A 46 3.75 -3.05 -17.18
N SER A 47 2.84 -3.93 -16.77
CA SER A 47 2.36 -5.09 -17.53
C SER A 47 1.39 -4.75 -18.67
N GLY A 48 0.90 -3.51 -18.75
CA GLY A 48 0.12 -2.96 -19.86
C GLY A 48 -1.39 -2.80 -19.60
N GLU A 49 -1.91 -3.34 -18.50
CA GLU A 49 -3.30 -3.16 -18.08
C GLU A 49 -3.62 -1.67 -17.89
N VAL A 50 -4.83 -1.26 -18.27
CA VAL A 50 -5.31 0.10 -18.05
C VAL A 50 -5.48 0.34 -16.55
N TRP A 51 -4.86 1.40 -16.04
CA TRP A 51 -4.94 1.75 -14.63
C TRP A 51 -4.65 3.25 -14.44
N SER A 52 -5.66 4.01 -14.03
CA SER A 52 -5.59 5.48 -14.02
C SER A 52 -5.47 6.10 -12.63
N MET A 53 -5.47 5.29 -11.56
CA MET A 53 -5.52 5.80 -10.19
C MET A 53 -4.41 5.19 -9.33
N PRO A 54 -3.46 5.99 -8.82
CA PRO A 54 -2.45 5.49 -7.89
C PRO A 54 -3.07 4.88 -6.62
N ILE A 55 -2.59 3.71 -6.22
CA ILE A 55 -2.97 3.05 -4.96
C ILE A 55 -1.73 3.01 -4.07
N LEU A 56 -1.65 3.92 -3.11
CA LEU A 56 -0.44 4.18 -2.30
C LEU A 56 -0.74 4.07 -0.80
N PHE A 57 0.25 3.61 -0.05
CA PHE A 57 0.21 3.69 1.41
C PHE A 57 0.79 5.05 1.86
N PRO A 58 0.04 5.87 2.60
CA PRO A 58 0.57 7.16 3.06
C PRO A 58 1.69 6.96 4.08
N LYS A 59 2.77 7.73 3.95
CA LYS A 59 3.90 7.67 4.90
C LYS A 59 3.39 7.95 6.32
N PRO A 60 3.55 7.01 7.27
CA PRO A 60 3.19 7.25 8.65
C PRO A 60 4.19 8.19 9.31
N LYS A 61 3.78 8.81 10.43
CA LYS A 61 4.65 9.72 11.20
C LYS A 61 5.73 9.01 12.01
N ILE A 62 5.77 7.68 11.98
CA ILE A 62 6.77 6.88 12.67
C ILE A 62 7.89 6.50 11.71
N GLU A 63 9.07 6.23 12.25
CA GLU A 63 10.14 5.61 11.48
C GLU A 63 9.76 4.16 11.15
N ILE A 64 9.89 3.78 9.88
CA ILE A 64 9.63 2.42 9.41
C ILE A 64 10.96 1.77 9.06
N LYS A 65 11.13 0.52 9.49
CA LYS A 65 12.23 -0.32 9.03
C LYS A 65 11.81 -1.07 7.77
N MET A 66 12.55 -0.84 6.69
CA MET A 66 12.37 -1.52 5.41
C MET A 66 12.52 -3.02 5.58
N GLY A 67 11.65 -3.80 4.92
CA GLY A 67 11.66 -5.26 5.00
C GLY A 67 11.13 -5.86 6.31
N GLU A 68 10.84 -5.05 7.33
CA GLU A 68 10.14 -5.51 8.53
C GLU A 68 8.62 -5.35 8.39
N PRO A 69 7.81 -6.29 8.92
CA PRO A 69 6.35 -6.20 8.85
C PRO A 69 5.82 -5.13 9.81
N LEU A 70 5.06 -4.19 9.26
CA LEU A 70 4.23 -3.21 9.96
C LEU A 70 2.86 -3.82 10.22
N ILE A 71 2.41 -3.80 11.48
CA ILE A 71 1.05 -4.23 11.84
C ILE A 71 0.11 -3.03 11.71
N LEU A 72 -0.90 -3.19 10.87
CA LEU A 72 -1.92 -2.17 10.63
C LEU A 72 -3.15 -2.48 11.49
N LYS A 73 -3.52 -1.55 12.36
CA LYS A 73 -4.70 -1.65 13.22
C LYS A 73 -5.84 -0.82 12.66
N PHE A 74 -6.99 -1.46 12.46
CA PHE A 74 -8.22 -0.77 12.12
C PHE A 74 -9.24 -0.98 13.24
N ARG A 75 -9.74 0.12 13.83
CA ARG A 75 -10.71 0.09 14.94
C ARG A 75 -10.29 -0.84 16.09
N GLY A 76 -9.00 -0.83 16.44
CA GLY A 76 -8.43 -1.62 17.54
C GLY A 76 -8.08 -3.08 17.20
N ILE A 77 -8.38 -3.56 15.99
CA ILE A 77 -8.12 -4.93 15.54
C ILE A 77 -6.84 -4.97 14.70
N GLU A 78 -5.95 -5.94 14.93
CA GLU A 78 -4.83 -6.23 14.01
C GLU A 78 -5.41 -6.68 12.67
N PHE A 79 -5.45 -5.76 11.70
CA PHE A 79 -6.21 -5.90 10.46
C PHE A 79 -5.38 -6.50 9.33
N ALA A 80 -4.14 -6.01 9.16
CA ALA A 80 -3.24 -6.46 8.12
C ALA A 80 -1.77 -6.38 8.54
N ARG A 81 -0.92 -7.07 7.77
CA ARG A 81 0.53 -6.94 7.83
C ARG A 81 1.01 -6.36 6.50
N PHE A 82 1.83 -5.32 6.58
CA PHE A 82 2.37 -4.65 5.40
C PHE A 82 3.89 -4.62 5.49
N VAL A 83 4.58 -4.99 4.42
CA VAL A 83 6.03 -4.90 4.32
C VAL A 83 6.35 -3.74 3.40
N VAL A 84 7.07 -2.75 3.91
CA VAL A 84 7.47 -1.58 3.14
C VAL A 84 8.73 -1.89 2.34
N GLU A 85 8.61 -1.77 1.02
CA GLU A 85 9.69 -2.03 0.04
C GLU A 85 10.34 -0.74 -0.48
N GLY A 86 9.60 0.37 -0.46
CA GLY A 86 10.12 1.69 -0.82
C GLY A 86 9.37 2.84 -0.15
N GLU A 87 10.07 3.97 -0.02
CA GLU A 87 9.47 5.27 0.30
C GLU A 87 9.86 6.24 -0.82
N TYR A 88 8.88 6.98 -1.34
CA TYR A 88 9.07 7.90 -2.46
C TYR A 88 8.34 9.20 -2.20
N SER A 89 8.75 10.26 -2.89
CA SER A 89 8.09 11.57 -2.88
C SER A 89 7.89 12.01 -4.32
N TYR A 90 6.73 12.60 -4.60
CA TYR A 90 6.35 13.12 -5.91
C TYR A 90 5.97 14.60 -5.76
#